data_AF-A0A9P5NEE3-F1
#
_entry.id   AF-A0A9P5NEE3-F1
#
_cell.length_a   1.000
_cell.length_b   1.000
_cell.length_c   1.000
_cell.angle_alpha   90.00
_cell.angle_beta   90.00
_cell.angle_gamma   90.00
#
_symmetry.space_group_name_H-M   'P 1'
#
loop_
_entity.id
_entity.type
_entity.pdbx_description
1 polymer ?
#
loop_
_entity_poly.entity_id
_entity_poly.type
_entity_poly.pdbx_seq_one_letter_code
_entity_poly.pdbx_strand_id
1 'polypeptide(L)'
;MEWLSRSGNLPLSLKVHSSSKTFSPRTSLGVRALSECLNKLSPRWQTLDLTLPRDCLSLFQGTYGTPSILQSLRLETKRLSEGDSGFEMANASPRELRLCGDFSFNSIAIGFNRLTHIQVFRIGLKECVEMAKHAQLLESFAIVGTKQPDEDDSSFSGKVVTLPCLRRLRICDRIGVSPLLTCISCPALETLTFENVQYGRLGLATLSFLIHSSCHLQQLFFLETPINDSDMISLLKGIPSLRHLHVSPCFWVWKEENLLERLTETVIPDENVEEGQFLPLLTSFTYLINRPWHWTWNKLFAEVEKLFGMRQRPLKFIQLYIKGWSANDAPLSYIDVDILDHIHNLWEAGMKLAIFTEIEDVDIIKTSRNYHHSKQSQTSSESIIQRSSGHKDLALL
;
A
#
# COMPACT_ATOMS: atom_id res chain seq x y z
N MET A 1 -39.89 -6.97 -10.94
CA MET A 1 -40.33 -5.58 -10.71
C MET A 1 -40.98 -5.37 -9.35
N GLU A 2 -41.84 -6.27 -8.89
CA GLU A 2 -42.54 -6.15 -7.60
C GLU A 2 -41.60 -5.93 -6.38
N TRP A 3 -40.45 -6.61 -6.34
CA TRP A 3 -39.47 -6.40 -5.26
C TRP A 3 -38.89 -4.98 -5.22
N LEU A 4 -38.71 -4.34 -6.38
CA LEU A 4 -38.22 -2.96 -6.47
C LEU A 4 -39.30 -1.96 -6.09
N SER A 5 -40.58 -2.22 -6.39
CA SER A 5 -41.67 -1.35 -5.93
C SER A 5 -41.86 -1.38 -4.42
N ARG A 6 -41.63 -2.53 -3.76
CA ARG A 6 -41.66 -2.66 -2.30
C ARG A 6 -40.63 -1.79 -1.57
N SER A 7 -39.55 -1.40 -2.23
CA SER A 7 -38.53 -0.50 -1.66
C SER A 7 -38.95 0.98 -1.58
N GLY A 8 -40.14 1.33 -2.11
CA GLY A 8 -40.70 2.68 -2.01
C GLY A 8 -39.79 3.73 -2.64
N ASN A 9 -39.42 4.76 -1.87
CA ASN A 9 -38.54 5.85 -2.28
C ASN A 9 -37.13 5.76 -1.68
N LEU A 10 -36.75 4.63 -1.10
CA LEU A 10 -35.44 4.49 -0.47
C LEU A 10 -34.31 4.54 -1.51
N PRO A 11 -33.13 5.06 -1.15
CA PRO A 11 -31.94 4.92 -1.99
C PRO A 11 -31.63 3.46 -2.31
N LEU A 12 -31.13 3.21 -3.51
CA LEU A 12 -30.85 1.88 -4.06
C LEU A 12 -29.35 1.70 -4.25
N SER A 13 -28.86 0.54 -3.81
CA SER A 13 -27.54 0.03 -4.18
C SER A 13 -27.73 -1.11 -5.18
N LEU A 14 -27.32 -0.89 -6.43
CA LEU A 14 -27.49 -1.86 -7.50
C LEU A 14 -26.15 -2.47 -7.88
N LYS A 15 -26.15 -3.79 -8.02
CA LYS A 15 -25.03 -4.55 -8.58
C LYS A 15 -25.54 -5.40 -9.74
N VAL A 16 -24.99 -5.17 -10.93
CA VAL A 16 -25.33 -5.93 -12.13
C VAL A 16 -24.07 -6.59 -12.65
N HIS A 17 -24.06 -7.92 -12.66
CA HIS A 17 -22.91 -8.71 -13.08
C HIS A 17 -23.28 -9.64 -14.22
N SER A 18 -22.42 -9.72 -15.23
CA SER A 18 -22.46 -10.76 -16.24
C SER A 18 -21.25 -11.68 -16.10
N SER A 19 -21.52 -12.97 -15.95
CA SER A 19 -20.48 -14.00 -16.05
C SER A 19 -20.01 -14.19 -17.49
N SER A 20 -20.83 -13.82 -18.46
CA SER A 20 -20.52 -14.04 -19.87
C SER A 20 -19.48 -13.06 -20.39
N LYS A 21 -18.48 -13.59 -21.10
CA LYS A 21 -17.46 -12.80 -21.81
C LYS A 21 -17.99 -12.20 -23.11
N THR A 22 -19.02 -12.79 -23.69
CA THR A 22 -19.67 -12.35 -24.93
C THR A 22 -21.18 -12.39 -24.78
N PHE A 23 -21.89 -11.46 -25.41
CA PHE A 23 -23.34 -11.54 -25.47
C PHE A 23 -23.78 -12.07 -26.82
N SER A 24 -24.59 -13.12 -26.78
CA SER A 24 -25.41 -13.49 -27.93
C SER A 24 -26.46 -12.40 -28.16
N PRO A 25 -26.99 -12.27 -29.40
CA PRO A 25 -28.11 -11.36 -29.68
C PRO A 25 -29.33 -11.55 -28.77
N ARG A 26 -29.55 -12.77 -28.23
CA ARG A 26 -30.63 -13.03 -27.27
C ARG A 26 -30.32 -12.45 -25.89
N THR A 27 -29.07 -12.58 -25.44
CA THR A 27 -28.66 -12.07 -24.14
C THR A 27 -28.68 -10.54 -24.12
N SER A 28 -28.32 -9.88 -25.24
CA SER A 28 -28.41 -8.43 -25.35
C SER A 28 -29.84 -7.90 -25.21
N LEU A 29 -30.86 -8.61 -25.72
CA LEU A 29 -32.27 -8.27 -25.52
C LEU A 29 -32.67 -8.31 -24.04
N GLY A 30 -32.24 -9.35 -23.31
CA GLY A 30 -32.51 -9.47 -21.87
C GLY A 30 -31.85 -8.35 -21.06
N VAL A 31 -30.60 -8.02 -21.38
CA VAL A 31 -29.87 -6.91 -20.72
C VAL A 31 -30.55 -5.58 -21.02
N ARG A 32 -31.01 -5.35 -22.26
CA ARG A 32 -31.74 -4.13 -22.64
C ARG A 32 -33.06 -3.98 -21.89
N ALA A 33 -33.87 -5.04 -21.82
CA ALA A 33 -35.12 -5.01 -21.06
C ALA A 33 -34.88 -4.74 -19.57
N LEU A 34 -33.82 -5.33 -19.01
CA LEU A 34 -33.41 -5.07 -17.63
C LEU A 34 -32.92 -3.63 -17.44
N SER A 35 -32.10 -3.09 -18.34
CA SER A 35 -31.54 -1.75 -18.23
C SER A 35 -32.63 -0.68 -18.35
N GLU A 36 -33.58 -0.83 -19.28
CA GLU A 36 -34.76 0.04 -19.40
C GLU A 36 -35.58 0.08 -18.11
N CYS A 37 -35.76 -1.08 -17.49
CA CYS A 37 -36.43 -1.23 -16.21
C CYS A 37 -35.66 -0.52 -15.07
N LEU A 38 -34.34 -0.70 -15.00
CA LEU A 38 -33.51 -0.11 -13.95
C LEU A 38 -33.31 1.39 -14.13
N ASN A 39 -33.20 1.90 -15.36
CA ASN A 39 -33.00 3.32 -15.64
C ASN A 39 -34.15 4.18 -15.09
N LYS A 40 -35.38 3.64 -15.05
CA LYS A 40 -36.54 4.29 -14.42
C LYS A 40 -36.38 4.50 -12.91
N LEU A 41 -35.47 3.77 -12.26
CA LEU A 41 -35.16 3.86 -10.84
C LEU A 41 -33.88 4.65 -10.57
N SER A 42 -33.24 5.20 -11.60
CA SER A 42 -31.95 5.91 -11.48
C SER A 42 -31.93 7.15 -10.59
N PRO A 43 -33.02 7.92 -10.39
CA PRO A 43 -33.01 9.00 -9.40
C PRO A 43 -32.72 8.51 -7.98
N ARG A 44 -32.91 7.20 -7.73
CA ARG A 44 -32.70 6.56 -6.43
C ARG A 44 -31.36 5.83 -6.35
N TRP A 45 -30.57 5.75 -7.41
CA TRP A 45 -29.30 5.04 -7.35
C TRP A 45 -28.30 5.79 -6.47
N GLN A 46 -27.99 5.24 -5.30
CA GLN A 46 -26.93 5.72 -4.42
C GLN A 46 -25.60 5.05 -4.76
N THR A 47 -25.64 3.77 -5.10
CA THR A 47 -24.47 2.98 -5.50
C THR A 47 -24.79 2.20 -6.76
N LEU A 48 -23.89 2.22 -7.74
CA LEU A 48 -24.03 1.47 -8.98
C LEU A 48 -22.73 0.70 -9.28
N ASP A 49 -22.80 -0.62 -9.26
CA ASP A 49 -21.70 -1.54 -9.58
C ASP A 49 -22.07 -2.35 -10.83
N LEU A 50 -21.44 -2.02 -11.95
CA LEU A 50 -21.67 -2.67 -13.24
C LEU A 50 -20.43 -3.47 -13.64
N THR A 51 -20.55 -4.80 -13.66
CA THR A 51 -19.56 -5.70 -14.24
C THR A 51 -20.13 -6.33 -15.51
N LEU A 52 -20.01 -5.63 -16.63
CA LEU A 52 -20.66 -5.96 -17.89
C LEU A 52 -19.70 -5.80 -19.08
N PRO A 53 -19.92 -6.51 -20.20
CA PRO A 53 -19.35 -6.15 -21.49
C PRO A 53 -19.57 -4.67 -21.81
N ARG A 54 -18.56 -4.04 -22.42
CA ARG A 54 -18.51 -2.58 -22.69
C ARG A 54 -19.77 -2.06 -23.38
N ASP A 55 -20.22 -2.74 -24.42
CA ASP A 55 -21.40 -2.35 -25.21
C ASP A 55 -22.72 -2.36 -24.43
N CYS A 56 -22.75 -2.99 -23.26
CA CYS A 56 -23.92 -3.01 -22.38
C CYS A 56 -23.86 -1.93 -21.31
N LEU A 57 -22.71 -1.31 -21.03
CA LEU A 57 -22.60 -0.22 -20.07
C LEU A 57 -23.37 1.01 -20.54
N SER A 58 -23.34 1.28 -21.85
CA SER A 58 -24.09 2.37 -22.49
C SER A 58 -25.61 2.24 -22.34
N LEU A 59 -26.13 1.07 -21.95
CA LEU A 59 -27.55 0.86 -21.72
C LEU A 59 -28.03 1.41 -20.36
N PHE A 60 -27.11 1.73 -19.44
CA PHE A 60 -27.38 2.19 -18.08
C PHE A 60 -27.20 3.71 -17.94
N GLN A 61 -28.04 4.49 -18.63
CA GLN A 61 -27.89 5.94 -18.73
C GLN A 61 -28.60 6.73 -17.62
N GLY A 62 -29.47 6.06 -16.88
CA GLY A 62 -30.42 6.71 -15.98
C GLY A 62 -31.51 7.49 -16.72
N THR A 63 -32.21 8.37 -15.99
CA THR A 63 -33.32 9.18 -16.50
C THR A 63 -32.87 10.64 -16.64
N TYR A 64 -33.00 11.17 -17.85
CA TYR A 64 -32.69 12.56 -18.15
C TYR A 64 -33.54 13.54 -17.33
N GLY A 65 -32.97 14.69 -16.98
CA GLY A 65 -33.65 15.78 -16.28
C GLY A 65 -33.88 15.59 -14.78
N THR A 66 -33.55 14.42 -14.22
CA THR A 66 -33.66 14.18 -12.77
C THR A 66 -32.31 14.31 -12.08
N PRO A 67 -32.23 15.00 -10.93
CA PRO A 67 -31.01 15.01 -10.12
C PRO A 67 -30.65 13.59 -9.67
N SER A 68 -29.39 13.21 -9.86
CA SER A 68 -28.88 11.92 -9.40
C SER A 68 -28.38 12.02 -7.96
N ILE A 69 -28.73 11.04 -7.13
CA ILE A 69 -28.18 10.88 -5.77
C ILE A 69 -26.95 9.94 -5.74
N LEU A 70 -26.40 9.59 -6.90
CA LEU A 70 -25.30 8.64 -7.02
C LEU A 70 -24.08 9.12 -6.24
N GLN A 71 -23.63 8.29 -5.29
CA GLN A 71 -22.46 8.55 -4.45
C GLN A 71 -21.26 7.72 -4.90
N SER A 72 -21.48 6.49 -5.35
CA SER A 72 -20.40 5.56 -5.72
C SER A 72 -20.73 4.86 -7.03
N LEU A 73 -19.79 4.93 -7.97
CA LEU A 73 -19.89 4.31 -9.30
C LEU A 73 -18.71 3.36 -9.51
N ARG A 74 -19.01 2.10 -9.79
CA ARG A 74 -18.03 1.10 -10.22
C ARG A 74 -18.39 0.56 -11.60
N LEU A 75 -17.44 0.67 -12.53
CA LEU A 75 -17.53 0.14 -13.88
C LEU A 75 -16.41 -0.88 -14.09
N GLU A 76 -16.77 -2.08 -14.49
CA GLU A 76 -15.83 -3.16 -14.78
C GLU A 76 -16.18 -3.84 -16.11
N THR A 77 -15.22 -3.84 -17.04
CA THR A 77 -15.31 -4.58 -18.30
C THR A 77 -14.27 -5.70 -18.35
N LYS A 78 -14.72 -6.90 -18.75
CA LYS A 78 -13.88 -8.11 -18.83
C LYS A 78 -13.14 -8.26 -20.16
N ARG A 79 -13.47 -7.47 -21.18
CA ARG A 79 -12.94 -7.64 -22.55
C ARG A 79 -12.39 -6.33 -23.09
N LEU A 80 -11.28 -6.44 -23.82
CA LEU A 80 -10.83 -5.45 -24.79
C LEU A 80 -11.77 -5.55 -25.99
N SER A 81 -12.85 -4.79 -25.99
CA SER A 81 -13.66 -4.63 -27.20
C SER A 81 -13.13 -3.41 -27.94
N GLU A 82 -12.77 -3.61 -29.21
CA GLU A 82 -12.56 -2.52 -30.16
C GLU A 82 -13.90 -1.82 -30.35
N GLY A 83 -14.04 -0.63 -29.79
CA GLY A 83 -15.28 0.13 -29.85
C GLY A 83 -15.33 1.25 -28.82
N ASP A 84 -15.85 2.39 -29.27
CA ASP A 84 -15.99 3.62 -28.48
C ASP A 84 -17.22 3.61 -27.56
N SER A 85 -17.77 2.43 -27.25
CA SER A 85 -18.93 2.33 -26.36
C SER A 85 -18.56 2.81 -24.95
N GLY A 86 -19.27 3.85 -24.51
CA GLY A 86 -19.04 4.51 -23.23
C GLY A 86 -20.14 4.25 -22.19
N PHE A 87 -19.94 4.83 -21.02
CA PHE A 87 -20.95 4.98 -19.98
C PHE A 87 -21.29 6.47 -19.86
N GLU A 88 -22.57 6.80 -19.98
CA GLU A 88 -23.06 8.18 -19.90
C GLU A 88 -24.12 8.29 -18.82
N MET A 89 -23.92 9.19 -17.87
CA MET A 89 -24.92 9.58 -16.89
C MET A 89 -24.68 11.05 -16.52
N ALA A 90 -24.94 11.95 -17.47
CA ALA A 90 -24.51 13.35 -17.42
C ALA A 90 -24.95 14.12 -16.14
N ASN A 91 -26.07 13.73 -15.53
CA ASN A 91 -26.58 14.35 -14.30
C ASN A 91 -26.00 13.76 -13.01
N ALA A 92 -25.11 12.76 -13.10
CA ALA A 92 -24.48 12.13 -11.95
C ALA A 92 -23.10 12.73 -11.67
N SER A 93 -22.88 13.13 -10.42
CA SER A 93 -21.57 13.58 -9.92
C SER A 93 -21.21 12.76 -8.68
N PRO A 94 -20.77 11.50 -8.84
CA PRO A 94 -20.44 10.63 -7.71
C PRO A 94 -19.26 11.19 -6.91
N ARG A 95 -19.12 10.73 -5.67
CA ARG A 95 -17.96 11.00 -4.81
C ARG A 95 -16.85 9.97 -5.01
N GLU A 96 -17.22 8.75 -5.39
CA GLU A 96 -16.31 7.63 -5.59
C GLU A 96 -16.47 7.08 -7.00
N LEU A 97 -15.34 6.87 -7.68
CA LEU A 97 -15.27 6.25 -8.99
C LEU A 97 -14.27 5.11 -8.98
N ARG A 98 -14.72 3.92 -9.39
CA ARG A 98 -13.85 2.76 -9.62
C ARG A 98 -13.99 2.27 -11.05
N LEU A 99 -12.89 2.29 -11.80
CA LEU A 99 -12.84 1.82 -13.18
C LEU A 99 -11.93 0.61 -13.29
N CYS A 100 -12.42 -0.48 -13.85
CA CYS A 100 -11.64 -1.68 -14.05
C CYS A 100 -11.76 -2.21 -15.48
N GLY A 101 -10.66 -2.18 -16.22
CA GLY A 101 -10.62 -2.57 -17.62
C GLY A 101 -10.20 -1.40 -18.50
N ASP A 102 -10.55 -1.46 -19.78
CA ASP A 102 -10.09 -0.52 -20.78
C ASP A 102 -11.12 0.60 -21.00
N PHE A 103 -10.97 1.69 -20.24
CA PHE A 103 -11.78 2.88 -20.41
C PHE A 103 -10.92 4.04 -20.89
N SER A 104 -11.41 4.76 -21.91
CA SER A 104 -10.93 6.11 -22.22
C SER A 104 -11.71 7.11 -21.37
N PHE A 105 -11.08 8.21 -20.95
CA PHE A 105 -11.73 9.28 -20.20
C PHE A 105 -12.98 9.80 -20.91
N ASN A 106 -12.89 10.01 -22.22
CA ASN A 106 -14.01 10.51 -23.04
C ASN A 106 -15.18 9.52 -23.13
N SER A 107 -14.95 8.24 -22.83
CA SER A 107 -16.00 7.23 -22.81
C SER A 107 -16.80 7.22 -21.49
N ILE A 108 -16.51 8.11 -20.54
CA ILE A 108 -17.20 8.19 -19.25
C ILE A 108 -17.75 9.60 -19.05
N ALA A 109 -19.02 9.78 -19.41
CA ALA A 109 -19.71 11.06 -19.31
C ALA A 109 -20.45 11.19 -17.96
N ILE A 110 -19.72 11.55 -16.91
CA ILE A 110 -20.22 11.89 -15.57
C ILE A 110 -19.62 13.22 -15.10
N GLY A 111 -20.18 13.81 -14.04
CA GLY A 111 -19.60 14.95 -13.36
C GLY A 111 -18.42 14.57 -12.45
N PHE A 112 -17.22 15.03 -12.79
CA PHE A 112 -15.99 14.80 -12.00
C PHE A 112 -15.80 15.80 -10.85
N ASN A 113 -16.58 16.88 -10.84
CA ASN A 113 -16.44 18.01 -9.92
C ASN A 113 -16.70 17.68 -8.44
N ARG A 114 -17.27 16.51 -8.12
CA ARG A 114 -17.53 16.05 -6.74
C ARG A 114 -16.71 14.81 -6.36
N LEU A 115 -15.86 14.32 -7.26
CA LEU A 115 -15.04 13.15 -7.00
C LEU A 115 -13.99 13.45 -5.93
N THR A 116 -13.98 12.62 -4.90
CA THR A 116 -13.02 12.63 -3.81
C THR A 116 -12.16 11.37 -3.81
N HIS A 117 -12.64 10.28 -4.42
CA HIS A 117 -11.96 9.01 -4.48
C HIS A 117 -12.01 8.44 -5.90
N ILE A 118 -10.84 8.18 -6.48
CA ILE A 118 -10.71 7.51 -7.78
C ILE A 118 -9.83 6.28 -7.62
N GLN A 119 -10.29 5.15 -8.13
CA GLN A 119 -9.50 3.93 -8.26
C GLN A 119 -9.59 3.40 -9.68
N VAL A 120 -8.45 3.29 -10.35
CA VAL A 120 -8.37 2.85 -11.75
C VAL A 120 -7.53 1.58 -11.86
N PHE A 121 -8.01 0.61 -12.62
CA PHE A 121 -7.32 -0.63 -12.92
C PHE A 121 -7.20 -0.80 -14.43
N ARG A 122 -5.99 -1.01 -14.96
CA ARG A 122 -5.74 -1.21 -16.40
C ARG A 122 -6.14 -0.03 -17.28
N ILE A 123 -5.94 1.17 -16.74
CA ILE A 123 -6.14 2.44 -17.45
C ILE A 123 -4.77 3.02 -17.82
N GLY A 124 -4.68 3.66 -19.00
CA GLY A 124 -3.47 4.34 -19.44
C GLY A 124 -3.15 5.56 -18.57
N LEU A 125 -1.87 5.92 -18.43
CA LEU A 125 -1.43 7.04 -17.60
C LEU A 125 -1.98 8.40 -18.09
N LYS A 126 -2.13 8.58 -19.40
CA LYS A 126 -2.74 9.78 -19.99
C LYS A 126 -4.19 9.97 -19.53
N GLU A 127 -4.97 8.90 -19.56
CA GLU A 127 -6.35 8.91 -19.09
C GLU A 127 -6.44 9.17 -17.58
N CYS A 128 -5.47 8.68 -16.80
CA CYS A 128 -5.34 9.00 -15.38
C CYS A 128 -5.10 10.50 -15.15
N VAL A 129 -4.23 11.13 -15.96
CA VAL A 129 -3.98 12.58 -15.91
C VAL A 129 -5.22 13.38 -16.31
N GLU A 130 -5.95 12.97 -17.36
CA GLU A 130 -7.18 13.65 -17.77
C GLU A 130 -8.28 13.55 -16.68
N MET A 131 -8.44 12.40 -16.03
CA MET A 131 -9.33 12.28 -14.87
C MET A 131 -8.92 13.21 -13.73
N ALA A 132 -7.62 13.28 -13.44
CA ALA A 132 -7.07 14.13 -12.39
C ALA A 132 -7.33 15.63 -12.68
N LYS A 133 -7.23 16.06 -13.94
CA LYS A 133 -7.56 17.45 -14.35
C LYS A 133 -8.98 17.85 -14.00
N HIS A 134 -9.93 16.92 -14.10
CA HIS A 134 -11.35 17.22 -13.89
C HIS A 134 -11.81 17.00 -12.44
N ALA A 135 -11.06 16.23 -11.64
CA ALA A 135 -11.37 15.92 -10.24
C ALA A 135 -10.59 16.80 -9.25
N GLN A 136 -10.89 18.10 -9.21
CA GLN A 136 -10.13 19.06 -8.37
C GLN A 136 -10.34 18.88 -6.85
N LEU A 137 -11.37 18.14 -6.44
CA LEU A 137 -11.64 17.78 -5.03
C LEU A 137 -11.09 16.40 -4.65
N LEU A 138 -10.23 15.80 -5.49
CA LEU A 138 -9.72 14.45 -5.28
C LEU A 138 -8.86 14.38 -4.02
N GLU A 139 -9.24 13.54 -3.07
CA GLU A 139 -8.53 13.29 -1.81
C GLU A 139 -7.69 12.00 -1.86
N SER A 140 -8.14 11.03 -2.65
CA SER A 140 -7.51 9.71 -2.78
C SER A 140 -7.49 9.24 -4.22
N PHE A 141 -6.31 8.91 -4.73
CA PHE A 141 -6.11 8.39 -6.08
C PHE A 141 -5.31 7.10 -6.05
N ALA A 142 -5.88 6.02 -6.57
CA ALA A 142 -5.25 4.72 -6.65
C ALA A 142 -5.17 4.23 -8.10
N ILE A 143 -3.98 3.92 -8.57
CA ILE A 143 -3.69 3.46 -9.93
C ILE A 143 -3.13 2.04 -9.84
N VAL A 144 -3.75 1.08 -10.51
CA VAL A 144 -3.41 -0.34 -10.40
C VAL A 144 -3.23 -0.98 -11.77
N GLY A 145 -2.01 -1.34 -12.10
CA GLY A 145 -1.57 -2.03 -13.32
C GLY A 145 -1.99 -1.27 -14.56
N THR A 146 -1.19 -0.29 -14.99
CA THR A 146 -1.54 0.53 -16.16
C THR A 146 -1.37 -0.27 -17.45
N LYS A 147 -1.85 0.32 -18.54
CA LYS A 147 -1.59 -0.19 -19.89
C LYS A 147 -0.22 0.24 -20.35
N GLN A 148 0.42 -0.62 -21.14
CA GLN A 148 1.65 -0.24 -21.83
C GLN A 148 1.34 0.99 -22.69
N PRO A 149 2.15 2.06 -22.62
CA PRO A 149 1.95 3.21 -23.48
C PRO A 149 2.01 2.74 -24.94
N ASP A 150 1.08 3.24 -25.74
CA ASP A 150 1.19 3.10 -27.19
C ASP A 150 2.45 3.85 -27.66
N GLU A 151 3.07 3.45 -28.77
CA GLU A 151 4.32 4.08 -29.24
C GLU A 151 4.18 5.60 -29.46
N ASP A 152 2.94 6.05 -29.73
CA ASP A 152 2.56 7.45 -29.91
C ASP A 152 2.42 8.25 -28.60
N ASP A 153 2.40 7.60 -27.43
CA ASP A 153 2.21 8.25 -26.11
C ASP A 153 3.49 8.91 -25.56
N SER A 154 4.52 9.08 -26.40
CA SER A 154 5.84 9.58 -26.02
C SER A 154 5.88 11.06 -25.59
N SER A 155 4.79 11.81 -25.73
CA SER A 155 4.74 13.24 -25.35
C SER A 155 3.71 13.54 -24.26
N PHE A 156 4.10 13.29 -23.01
CA PHE A 156 3.51 14.00 -21.86
C PHE A 156 3.99 15.47 -21.85
N SER A 157 3.67 16.25 -22.88
CA SER A 157 4.06 17.68 -22.97
C SER A 157 3.05 18.60 -22.26
N GLY A 158 2.39 18.10 -21.22
CA GLY A 158 1.27 18.75 -20.56
C GLY A 158 1.71 19.76 -19.51
N LYS A 159 0.87 20.80 -19.31
CA LYS A 159 0.91 21.63 -18.11
C LYS A 159 0.73 20.74 -16.87
N VAL A 160 1.56 20.96 -15.86
CA VAL A 160 1.44 20.27 -14.56
C VAL A 160 0.04 20.49 -13.97
N VAL A 161 -0.60 19.40 -13.58
CA VAL A 161 -1.94 19.36 -13.00
C VAL A 161 -1.82 19.42 -11.49
N THR A 162 -2.22 20.54 -10.89
CA THR A 162 -2.24 20.66 -9.43
C THR A 162 -3.48 19.96 -8.87
N LEU A 163 -3.28 19.09 -7.89
CA LEU A 163 -4.31 18.38 -7.15
C LEU A 163 -4.28 18.85 -5.69
N PRO A 164 -4.95 19.97 -5.38
CA PRO A 164 -4.77 20.69 -4.11
C PRO A 164 -5.29 19.91 -2.90
N CYS A 165 -6.24 18.99 -3.10
CA CYS A 165 -6.87 18.21 -2.03
C CYS A 165 -6.30 16.79 -1.90
N LEU A 166 -5.39 16.37 -2.78
CA LEU A 166 -4.95 14.97 -2.82
C LEU A 166 -4.04 14.65 -1.63
N ARG A 167 -4.55 13.81 -0.72
CA ARG A 167 -3.82 13.38 0.50
C ARG A 167 -3.23 11.99 0.36
N ARG A 168 -3.84 11.12 -0.44
CA ARG A 168 -3.42 9.72 -0.61
C ARG A 168 -3.20 9.40 -2.08
N LEU A 169 -1.98 9.01 -2.43
CA LEU A 169 -1.62 8.51 -3.75
C LEU A 169 -1.08 7.08 -3.63
N ARG A 170 -1.77 6.12 -4.24
CA ARG A 170 -1.33 4.73 -4.34
C ARG A 170 -1.07 4.37 -5.79
N ILE A 171 0.12 3.87 -6.04
CA ILE A 171 0.58 3.44 -7.35
C ILE A 171 0.99 1.97 -7.24
N CYS A 172 0.23 1.11 -7.91
CA CYS A 172 0.49 -0.32 -7.99
C CYS A 172 0.75 -0.71 -9.45
N ASP A 173 1.91 -0.40 -10.02
CA ASP A 173 2.07 -0.42 -11.47
C ASP A 173 3.45 -0.86 -11.96
N ARG A 174 3.47 -1.78 -12.92
CA ARG A 174 4.68 -2.38 -13.50
C ARG A 174 5.31 -1.54 -14.61
N ILE A 175 4.59 -0.58 -15.18
CA ILE A 175 5.01 0.06 -16.46
C ILE A 175 5.84 1.34 -16.24
N GLY A 176 6.12 1.67 -14.98
CA GLY A 176 6.87 2.86 -14.59
C GLY A 176 5.96 4.09 -14.55
N VAL A 177 6.10 4.88 -13.49
CA VAL A 177 5.16 5.98 -13.19
C VAL A 177 5.76 7.37 -13.28
N SER A 178 7.03 7.46 -13.70
CA SER A 178 7.72 8.74 -13.88
C SER A 178 6.92 9.73 -14.74
N PRO A 179 6.33 9.36 -15.90
CA PRO A 179 5.57 10.31 -16.71
C PRO A 179 4.34 10.89 -15.99
N LEU A 180 3.67 10.09 -15.18
CA LEU A 180 2.56 10.54 -14.35
C LEU A 180 3.05 11.53 -13.29
N LEU A 181 4.10 11.14 -12.56
CA LEU A 181 4.66 11.93 -11.46
C LEU A 181 5.18 13.29 -11.94
N THR A 182 5.69 13.40 -13.17
CA THR A 182 6.09 14.69 -13.76
C THR A 182 4.91 15.58 -14.18
N CYS A 183 3.71 15.01 -14.30
CA CYS A 183 2.51 15.71 -14.79
C CYS A 183 1.57 16.20 -13.69
N ILE A 184 1.76 15.79 -12.44
CA ILE A 184 0.86 16.13 -11.34
C ILE A 184 1.64 16.81 -10.22
N SER A 185 1.03 17.78 -9.53
CA SER A 185 1.57 18.40 -8.30
C SER A 185 0.58 18.26 -7.17
N CYS A 186 1.00 17.72 -6.04
CA CYS A 186 0.10 17.30 -4.95
C CYS A 186 0.50 17.95 -3.62
N PRO A 187 0.26 19.25 -3.40
CA PRO A 187 0.78 19.97 -2.23
C PRO A 187 0.25 19.48 -0.88
N ALA A 188 -0.95 18.89 -0.86
CA ALA A 188 -1.57 18.32 0.34
C ALA A 188 -1.25 16.83 0.54
N LEU A 189 -0.29 16.25 -0.20
CA LEU A 189 -0.01 14.83 -0.13
C LEU A 189 0.58 14.44 1.24
N GLU A 190 -0.11 13.53 1.92
CA GLU A 190 0.27 13.01 3.25
C GLU A 190 0.79 11.57 3.16
N THR A 191 0.22 10.77 2.25
CA THR A 191 0.50 9.34 2.10
C THR A 191 0.82 9.00 0.65
N LEU A 192 1.97 8.36 0.44
CA LEU A 192 2.42 7.85 -0.85
C LEU A 192 2.71 6.35 -0.73
N THR A 193 2.12 5.55 -1.62
CA THR A 193 2.32 4.10 -1.67
C THR A 193 2.76 3.68 -3.05
N PHE A 194 3.91 3.01 -3.12
CA PHE A 194 4.39 2.30 -4.30
C PHE A 194 4.31 0.80 -4.05
N GLU A 195 3.58 0.09 -4.90
CA GLU A 195 3.36 -1.34 -4.78
C GLU A 195 3.70 -2.05 -6.09
N ASN A 196 4.49 -3.12 -6.03
CA ASN A 196 4.80 -3.93 -7.21
C ASN A 196 5.32 -3.12 -8.42
N VAL A 197 6.04 -2.01 -8.17
CA VAL A 197 6.50 -1.10 -9.22
C VAL A 197 7.77 -1.64 -9.87
N GLN A 198 7.71 -2.12 -11.11
CA GLN A 198 8.89 -2.74 -11.73
C GLN A 198 9.99 -1.73 -12.07
N TYR A 199 11.18 -2.30 -12.30
CA TYR A 199 12.46 -1.65 -12.57
C TYR A 199 12.35 -0.30 -13.29
N GLY A 200 12.82 0.73 -12.61
CA GLY A 200 12.92 2.09 -13.12
C GLY A 200 13.58 2.98 -12.08
N ARG A 201 14.01 4.18 -12.49
CA ARG A 201 14.59 5.20 -11.60
C ARG A 201 13.48 5.85 -10.74
N LEU A 202 12.82 5.05 -9.92
CA LEU A 202 11.76 5.53 -9.03
C LEU A 202 12.31 6.64 -8.11
N GLY A 203 13.54 6.49 -7.63
CA GLY A 203 14.20 7.45 -6.74
C GLY A 203 14.19 8.88 -7.29
N LEU A 204 14.76 9.12 -8.47
CA LEU A 204 14.88 10.47 -9.04
C LEU A 204 13.52 11.08 -9.39
N ALA A 205 12.65 10.34 -10.09
CA ALA A 205 11.35 10.87 -10.50
C ALA A 205 10.45 11.16 -9.29
N THR A 206 10.49 10.29 -8.27
CA THR A 206 9.75 10.50 -7.02
C THR A 206 10.30 11.69 -6.25
N LEU A 207 11.62 11.83 -6.16
CA LEU A 207 12.22 12.97 -5.46
C LEU A 207 11.88 14.29 -6.16
N SER A 208 12.02 14.36 -7.48
CA SER A 208 11.57 15.52 -8.27
C SER A 208 10.08 15.81 -8.03
N PHE A 209 9.25 14.77 -7.93
CA PHE A 209 7.84 14.89 -7.65
C PHE A 209 7.53 15.51 -6.28
N LEU A 210 8.20 15.04 -5.25
CA LEU A 210 8.02 15.53 -3.89
C LEU A 210 8.52 16.97 -3.74
N ILE A 211 9.68 17.29 -4.34
CA ILE A 211 10.24 18.64 -4.34
C ILE A 211 9.29 19.62 -5.03
N HIS A 212 8.85 19.31 -6.26
CA HIS A 212 7.97 20.23 -6.99
C HIS A 212 6.57 20.34 -6.36
N SER A 213 6.11 19.28 -5.67
CA SER A 213 4.82 19.30 -4.99
C SER A 213 4.88 20.10 -3.70
N SER A 214 6.08 20.29 -3.12
CA SER A 214 6.28 20.96 -1.84
C SER A 214 5.37 20.40 -0.74
N CYS A 215 5.11 19.08 -0.80
CA CYS A 215 4.19 18.41 0.09
C CYS A 215 4.86 18.01 1.41
N HIS A 216 4.08 17.97 2.49
CA HIS A 216 4.53 17.53 3.81
C HIS A 216 4.26 16.03 3.98
N LEU A 217 4.92 15.20 3.18
CA LEU A 217 4.68 13.76 3.19
C LEU A 217 4.96 13.17 4.58
N GLN A 218 3.98 12.46 5.13
CA GLN A 218 4.04 11.87 6.47
C GLN A 218 4.23 10.36 6.42
N GLN A 219 3.69 9.69 5.39
CA GLN A 219 3.71 8.25 5.26
C GLN A 219 4.19 7.82 3.88
N LEU A 220 5.16 6.89 3.86
CA LEU A 220 5.74 6.35 2.64
C LEU A 220 5.79 4.82 2.74
N PHE A 221 5.20 4.16 1.75
CA PHE A 221 5.10 2.72 1.67
C PHE A 221 5.74 2.21 0.38
N PHE A 222 6.74 1.34 0.49
CA PHE A 222 7.29 0.57 -0.62
C PHE A 222 6.90 -0.88 -0.42
N LEU A 223 5.96 -1.40 -1.21
CA LEU A 223 5.39 -2.73 -1.07
C LEU A 223 5.81 -3.61 -2.26
N GLU A 224 6.74 -4.53 -2.04
CA GLU A 224 7.30 -5.40 -3.09
C GLU A 224 7.95 -4.59 -4.23
N THR A 225 8.49 -3.42 -3.91
CA THR A 225 9.05 -2.48 -4.90
C THR A 225 10.58 -2.66 -4.99
N PRO A 226 11.15 -2.97 -6.17
CA PRO A 226 12.59 -2.94 -6.40
C PRO A 226 13.14 -1.52 -6.32
N ILE A 227 13.70 -1.16 -5.18
CA ILE A 227 14.51 0.05 -4.97
C ILE A 227 15.80 -0.38 -4.28
N ASN A 228 16.95 0.12 -4.73
CA ASN A 228 18.21 -0.12 -4.03
C ASN A 228 18.34 0.84 -2.84
N ASP A 229 19.21 0.51 -1.89
CA ASP A 229 19.35 1.31 -0.67
C ASP A 229 19.87 2.72 -0.94
N SER A 230 20.79 2.92 -1.90
CA SER A 230 21.37 4.23 -2.17
C SER A 230 20.33 5.22 -2.74
N ASP A 231 19.49 4.76 -3.67
CA ASP A 231 18.36 5.53 -4.22
C ASP A 231 17.31 5.80 -3.13
N MET A 232 17.01 4.80 -2.29
CA MET A 232 16.06 4.95 -1.20
C MET A 232 16.56 5.94 -0.14
N ILE A 233 17.82 5.84 0.29
CA ILE A 233 18.43 6.79 1.23
C ILE A 233 18.44 8.19 0.63
N SER A 234 18.81 8.34 -0.64
CA SER A 234 18.81 9.63 -1.34
C SER A 234 17.41 10.24 -1.40
N LEU A 235 16.39 9.43 -1.70
CA LEU A 235 15.00 9.85 -1.67
C LEU A 235 14.56 10.27 -0.25
N LEU A 236 14.84 9.45 0.76
CA LEU A 236 14.45 9.70 2.15
C LEU A 236 15.13 10.94 2.74
N LYS A 237 16.37 11.25 2.34
CA LYS A 237 17.03 12.53 2.71
C LYS A 237 16.23 13.75 2.26
N GLY A 238 15.50 13.65 1.15
CA GLY A 238 14.63 14.72 0.64
C GLY A 238 13.28 14.86 1.36
N ILE A 239 12.96 14.01 2.35
CA ILE A 239 11.63 13.94 3.00
C ILE A 239 11.76 14.04 4.53
N PRO A 240 12.21 15.18 5.07
CA PRO A 240 12.40 15.33 6.52
C PRO A 240 11.09 15.26 7.31
N SER A 241 9.92 15.45 6.67
CA SER A 241 8.60 15.38 7.30
C SER A 241 8.11 13.95 7.60
N LEU A 242 8.82 12.92 7.15
CA LEU A 242 8.34 11.54 7.19
C LEU A 242 8.21 11.03 8.64
N ARG A 243 7.04 10.48 8.96
CA ARG A 243 6.69 9.92 10.28
C ARG A 243 6.54 8.40 10.27
N HIS A 244 6.07 7.85 9.16
CA HIS A 244 5.83 6.42 8.98
C HIS A 244 6.51 5.94 7.70
N LEU A 245 7.37 4.94 7.83
CA LEU A 245 8.06 4.32 6.72
C LEU A 245 7.79 2.83 6.74
N HIS A 246 7.23 2.29 5.67
CA HIS A 246 7.08 0.85 5.47
C HIS A 246 7.88 0.45 4.23
N VAL A 247 8.84 -0.45 4.42
CA VAL A 247 9.66 -0.99 3.34
C VAL A 247 9.47 -2.50 3.28
N SER A 248 8.96 -2.98 2.17
CA SER A 248 8.83 -4.38 1.84
C SER A 248 9.60 -4.63 0.53
N PRO A 249 10.90 -4.96 0.63
CA PRO A 249 11.78 -5.26 -0.50
C PRO A 249 11.21 -6.26 -1.50
N CYS A 250 11.48 -6.06 -2.79
CA CYS A 250 11.32 -7.10 -3.80
C CYS A 250 12.44 -8.15 -3.65
N PHE A 251 12.07 -9.42 -3.54
CA PHE A 251 12.96 -10.52 -3.14
C PHE A 251 14.11 -10.87 -4.10
N TRP A 252 14.04 -10.41 -5.35
CA TRP A 252 15.06 -10.73 -6.36
C TRP A 252 16.20 -9.70 -6.47
N VAL A 253 15.99 -8.48 -5.97
CA VAL A 253 16.87 -7.32 -6.30
C VAL A 253 17.72 -6.87 -5.13
N TRP A 254 17.27 -7.14 -3.91
CA TRP A 254 17.87 -6.52 -2.73
C TRP A 254 19.16 -7.21 -2.31
N LYS A 255 20.26 -6.44 -2.27
CA LYS A 255 21.60 -6.94 -1.92
C LYS A 255 22.25 -6.26 -0.70
N GLU A 256 21.64 -5.24 -0.09
CA GLU A 256 22.35 -4.38 0.88
C GLU A 256 21.51 -4.01 2.11
N GLU A 257 22.20 -3.75 3.23
CA GLU A 257 21.66 -3.40 4.57
C GLU A 257 21.91 -1.92 4.93
N ASN A 258 22.31 -1.12 3.95
CA ASN A 258 22.75 0.26 4.12
C ASN A 258 21.64 1.16 4.68
N LEU A 259 20.36 0.87 4.40
CA LEU A 259 19.26 1.65 5.00
C LEU A 259 19.23 1.49 6.52
N LEU A 260 19.32 0.25 7.02
CA LEU A 260 19.25 -0.02 8.45
C LEU A 260 20.46 0.59 9.15
N GLU A 261 21.66 0.38 8.60
CA GLU A 261 22.90 1.00 9.09
C GLU A 261 22.76 2.52 9.13
N ARG A 262 22.26 3.15 8.07
CA ARG A 262 22.04 4.60 8.06
C ARG A 262 21.02 5.06 9.11
N LEU A 263 19.96 4.30 9.35
CA LEU A 263 19.00 4.58 10.42
C LEU A 263 19.65 4.48 11.80
N THR A 264 20.65 3.61 12.00
CA THR A 264 21.42 3.49 13.26
C THR A 264 22.40 4.64 13.47
N GLU A 265 23.15 5.01 12.42
CA GLU A 265 24.17 6.06 12.49
C GLU A 265 23.57 7.43 12.83
N THR A 266 22.31 7.64 12.49
CA THR A 266 21.64 8.95 12.57
C THR A 266 20.71 9.09 13.76
N VAL A 267 20.74 8.14 14.71
CA VAL A 267 19.93 8.22 15.92
C VAL A 267 20.44 9.31 16.87
N ILE A 268 21.76 9.49 16.93
CA ILE A 268 22.41 10.50 17.76
C ILE A 268 22.83 11.64 16.84
N PRO A 269 22.30 12.87 17.03
CA PRO A 269 22.78 14.02 16.29
C PRO A 269 24.24 14.27 16.67
N ASP A 270 25.16 14.12 15.73
CA ASP A 270 26.53 14.62 15.92
C ASP A 270 26.49 16.14 15.80
N GLU A 271 26.84 16.84 16.89
CA GLU A 271 26.86 18.31 16.92
C GLU A 271 27.84 18.91 15.90
N ASN A 272 28.80 18.12 15.40
CA ASN A 272 29.83 18.57 14.47
C ASN A 272 29.49 18.30 12.99
N VAL A 273 28.40 17.57 12.70
CA VAL A 273 28.07 17.17 11.34
C VAL A 273 26.97 18.07 10.79
N GLU A 274 27.35 18.96 9.87
CA GLU A 274 26.42 19.80 9.10
C GLU A 274 25.54 18.98 8.13
N GLU A 275 25.86 17.70 7.88
CA GLU A 275 24.96 16.82 7.14
C GLU A 275 23.67 16.63 7.93
N GLY A 276 22.61 17.34 7.52
CA GLY A 276 21.33 17.38 8.20
C GLY A 276 20.80 16.01 8.64
N GLN A 277 20.05 16.02 9.74
CA GLN A 277 19.47 14.83 10.36
C GLN A 277 18.67 13.98 9.36
N PHE A 278 18.91 12.67 9.37
CA PHE A 278 18.19 11.74 8.50
C PHE A 278 16.84 11.36 9.12
N LEU A 279 15.75 11.77 8.48
CA LEU A 279 14.37 11.48 8.88
C LEU A 279 14.08 11.82 10.37
N PRO A 280 14.29 13.09 10.78
CA PRO A 280 14.26 13.50 12.18
C PRO A 280 12.90 13.32 12.85
N LEU A 281 11.82 13.19 12.08
CA LEU A 281 10.45 13.04 12.58
C LEU A 281 9.91 11.60 12.50
N LEU A 282 10.74 10.61 12.13
CA LEU A 282 10.25 9.23 11.99
C LEU A 282 9.84 8.67 13.36
N THR A 283 8.60 8.22 13.44
CA THR A 283 8.01 7.61 14.65
C THR A 283 7.74 6.13 14.51
N SER A 284 7.58 5.65 13.28
CA SER A 284 7.21 4.28 12.96
C SER A 284 8.00 3.77 11.77
N PHE A 285 8.60 2.60 11.93
CA PHE A 285 9.34 1.90 10.88
C PHE A 285 8.87 0.46 10.76
N THR A 286 8.47 0.06 9.56
CA THR A 286 8.10 -1.32 9.24
C THR A 286 9.01 -1.84 8.14
N TYR A 287 9.57 -3.03 8.32
CA TYR A 287 10.51 -3.62 7.36
C TYR A 287 10.23 -5.12 7.14
N LEU A 288 10.08 -5.55 5.88
CA LEU A 288 10.00 -6.97 5.50
C LEU A 288 11.40 -7.49 5.15
N ILE A 289 11.70 -8.67 5.66
CA ILE A 289 13.01 -9.30 5.66
C ILE A 289 12.92 -10.53 4.77
N ASN A 290 13.66 -10.56 3.66
CA ASN A 290 13.51 -11.60 2.65
C ASN A 290 14.48 -12.78 2.76
N ARG A 291 15.41 -12.80 3.73
CA ARG A 291 16.39 -13.88 3.88
C ARG A 291 16.61 -14.24 5.35
N PRO A 292 16.91 -15.52 5.66
CA PRO A 292 17.32 -15.93 7.00
C PRO A 292 18.59 -15.16 7.36
N TRP A 293 18.45 -14.31 8.36
CA TRP A 293 19.36 -13.21 8.66
C TRP A 293 20.45 -13.62 9.65
N HIS A 294 21.63 -12.99 9.56
CA HIS A 294 22.49 -12.81 10.72
C HIS A 294 21.91 -11.65 11.55
N TRP A 295 21.93 -11.73 12.88
CA TRP A 295 21.29 -10.76 13.81
C TRP A 295 21.96 -9.35 13.82
N THR A 296 22.45 -8.84 12.68
CA THR A 296 23.15 -7.54 12.53
C THR A 296 22.29 -6.31 12.85
N TRP A 297 20.97 -6.47 12.93
CA TRP A 297 20.06 -5.49 13.51
C TRP A 297 20.34 -5.26 15.01
N ASN A 298 21.13 -6.08 15.69
CA ASN A 298 21.64 -5.74 17.02
C ASN A 298 22.28 -4.34 17.04
N LYS A 299 22.89 -3.87 15.94
CA LYS A 299 23.38 -2.49 15.79
C LYS A 299 22.27 -1.43 15.89
N LEU A 300 21.03 -1.71 15.48
CA LEU A 300 19.90 -0.78 15.66
C LEU A 300 19.61 -0.49 17.13
N PHE A 301 20.07 -1.37 18.02
CA PHE A 301 19.77 -1.27 19.43
C PHE A 301 21.02 -1.20 20.31
N ALA A 302 22.21 -1.56 19.82
CA ALA A 302 23.44 -1.71 20.60
C ALA A 302 23.83 -0.51 21.48
N GLU A 303 23.21 0.66 21.30
CA GLU A 303 23.42 1.85 22.12
C GLU A 303 22.14 2.35 22.84
N VAL A 304 21.27 1.46 23.31
CA VAL A 304 20.07 1.81 24.11
C VAL A 304 20.37 2.81 25.23
N GLU A 305 21.50 2.71 25.91
CA GLU A 305 21.89 3.66 26.95
C GLU A 305 22.04 5.09 26.41
N LYS A 306 22.52 5.22 25.17
CA LYS A 306 22.58 6.51 24.48
C LYS A 306 21.23 6.92 23.92
N LEU A 307 20.22 6.05 23.89
CA LEU A 307 18.81 6.30 23.51
C LEU A 307 17.95 6.96 24.62
N PHE A 308 18.57 7.53 25.66
CA PHE A 308 17.82 8.26 26.71
C PHE A 308 18.18 9.75 26.87
N GLY A 309 18.95 10.32 25.94
CA GLY A 309 19.27 11.75 25.91
C GLY A 309 18.12 12.63 25.37
N MET A 310 18.06 13.90 25.79
CA MET A 310 16.97 14.84 25.48
C MET A 310 16.80 15.25 23.99
N ARG A 311 17.67 14.81 23.07
CA ARG A 311 17.72 15.29 21.67
C ARG A 311 17.45 14.21 20.62
N GLN A 312 16.61 13.25 20.95
CA GLN A 312 16.49 12.06 20.11
C GLN A 312 15.35 12.11 19.11
N ARG A 313 15.57 11.35 18.03
CA ARG A 313 14.56 11.03 17.03
C ARG A 313 13.37 10.34 17.71
N PRO A 314 12.13 10.67 17.35
CA PRO A 314 10.93 10.19 18.04
C PRO A 314 10.52 8.77 17.62
N LEU A 315 11.46 7.88 17.29
CA LEU A 315 11.16 6.53 16.82
C LEU A 315 10.56 5.72 17.97
N LYS A 316 9.27 5.40 17.86
CA LYS A 316 8.49 4.74 18.91
C LYS A 316 8.10 3.31 18.54
N PHE A 317 8.02 3.01 17.25
CA PHE A 317 7.53 1.73 16.77
C PHE A 317 8.44 1.17 15.68
N ILE A 318 8.93 -0.04 15.89
CA ILE A 318 9.68 -0.82 14.90
C ILE A 318 8.95 -2.15 14.74
N GLN A 319 8.60 -2.48 13.50
CA GLN A 319 7.97 -3.74 13.17
C GLN A 319 8.76 -4.43 12.07
N LEU A 320 9.19 -5.65 12.35
CA LEU A 320 9.95 -6.47 11.42
C LEU A 320 9.11 -7.67 11.02
N TYR A 321 9.08 -7.99 9.74
CA TYR A 321 8.42 -9.19 9.23
C TYR A 321 9.46 -10.09 8.57
N ILE A 322 9.52 -11.36 8.94
CA ILE A 322 10.42 -12.34 8.33
C ILE A 322 9.64 -13.15 7.28
N LYS A 323 10.03 -13.00 6.02
CA LYS A 323 9.48 -13.74 4.89
C LYS A 323 10.16 -15.09 4.75
N GLY A 324 9.36 -16.10 4.42
CA GLY A 324 9.84 -17.45 4.12
C GLY A 324 10.29 -18.25 5.34
N TRP A 325 10.00 -17.80 6.56
CA TRP A 325 10.18 -18.61 7.76
C TRP A 325 9.04 -19.62 7.90
N SER A 326 9.38 -20.91 7.97
CA SER A 326 8.48 -21.98 8.39
C SER A 326 8.96 -22.54 9.72
N ALA A 327 8.05 -22.88 10.63
CA ALA A 327 8.37 -23.52 11.91
C ALA A 327 9.11 -24.87 11.76
N ASN A 328 9.10 -25.45 10.55
CA ASN A 328 9.79 -26.69 10.22
C ASN A 328 11.24 -26.49 9.74
N ASP A 329 11.64 -25.27 9.39
CA ASP A 329 13.03 -24.97 9.06
C ASP A 329 13.85 -24.97 10.36
N ALA A 330 15.04 -25.60 10.34
CA ALA A 330 15.91 -25.90 11.49
C ALA A 330 16.01 -24.78 12.57
N PRO A 331 16.38 -25.12 13.84
CA PRO A 331 16.39 -24.23 15.03
C PRO A 331 17.32 -23.00 14.99
N LEU A 332 17.81 -22.59 13.82
CA LEU A 332 18.69 -21.45 13.57
C LEU A 332 18.03 -20.06 13.77
N SER A 333 16.83 -19.94 14.35
CA SER A 333 16.01 -18.72 14.23
C SER A 333 15.44 -18.14 15.54
N TYR A 334 15.74 -18.71 16.70
CA TYR A 334 15.40 -18.05 17.96
C TYR A 334 16.35 -16.89 18.24
N ILE A 335 15.80 -15.81 18.79
CA ILE A 335 16.57 -14.65 19.24
C ILE A 335 17.45 -15.07 20.43
N ASP A 336 18.73 -14.72 20.41
CA ASP A 336 19.64 -14.96 21.53
C ASP A 336 19.17 -14.25 22.82
N VAL A 337 19.45 -14.83 23.98
CA VAL A 337 19.00 -14.31 25.28
C VAL A 337 19.48 -12.86 25.50
N ASP A 338 20.74 -12.56 25.18
CA ASP A 338 21.31 -11.22 25.31
C ASP A 338 20.53 -10.18 24.48
N ILE A 339 20.07 -10.57 23.29
CA ILE A 339 19.25 -9.70 22.44
C ILE A 339 17.84 -9.57 23.03
N LEU A 340 17.26 -10.64 23.59
CA LEU A 340 15.93 -10.58 24.24
C LEU A 340 15.90 -9.65 25.46
N ASP A 341 16.96 -9.66 26.27
CA ASP A 341 17.13 -8.74 27.40
C ASP A 341 17.26 -7.30 26.92
N HIS A 342 18.00 -7.12 25.84
CA HIS A 342 18.14 -5.83 25.20
C HIS A 342 16.80 -5.28 24.65
N ILE A 343 15.99 -6.14 24.03
CA ILE A 343 14.62 -5.82 23.61
C ILE A 343 13.74 -5.44 24.81
N HIS A 344 13.91 -6.11 25.94
CA HIS A 344 13.17 -5.78 27.15
C HIS A 344 13.49 -4.36 27.63
N ASN A 345 14.77 -3.98 27.66
CA ASN A 345 15.20 -2.63 28.03
C ASN A 345 14.60 -1.56 27.09
N LEU A 346 14.48 -1.85 25.79
CA LEU A 346 13.79 -0.96 24.84
C LEU A 346 12.30 -0.78 25.17
N TRP A 347 11.62 -1.83 25.61
CA TRP A 347 10.22 -1.73 25.99
C TRP A 347 10.03 -0.91 27.26
N GLU A 348 10.92 -1.06 28.24
CA GLU A 348 10.95 -0.20 29.43
C GLU A 348 11.22 1.27 29.07
N ALA A 349 12.00 1.50 28.00
CA ALA A 349 12.21 2.83 27.42
C ALA A 349 10.97 3.43 26.71
N GLY A 350 9.89 2.65 26.57
CA GLY A 350 8.68 3.05 25.84
C GLY A 350 8.75 2.84 24.32
N MET A 351 9.81 2.22 23.80
CA MET A 351 9.86 1.78 22.40
C MET A 351 9.07 0.49 22.23
N LYS A 352 8.34 0.37 21.13
CA LYS A 352 7.60 -0.84 20.76
C LYS A 352 8.32 -1.52 19.61
N LEU A 353 8.88 -2.69 19.90
CA LEU A 353 9.49 -3.56 18.90
C LEU A 353 8.65 -4.82 18.76
N ALA A 354 8.31 -5.18 17.53
CA ALA A 354 7.63 -6.42 17.22
C ALA A 354 8.28 -7.12 16.02
N ILE A 355 8.42 -8.44 16.10
CA ILE A 355 9.02 -9.26 15.05
C ILE A 355 8.07 -10.41 14.75
N PHE A 356 7.55 -10.44 13.53
CA PHE A 356 6.55 -11.40 13.08
C PHE A 356 7.07 -12.22 11.92
N THR A 357 6.48 -13.40 11.73
CA THR A 357 6.62 -14.18 10.48
C THR A 357 5.56 -13.72 9.48
N GLU A 358 5.87 -13.60 8.19
CA GLU A 358 4.90 -13.14 7.19
C GLU A 358 3.67 -14.07 7.05
N ILE A 359 3.86 -15.39 7.20
CA ILE A 359 2.83 -16.39 6.88
C ILE A 359 1.88 -16.62 8.06
N GLU A 360 2.41 -16.77 9.27
CA GLU A 360 1.64 -17.23 10.44
C GLU A 360 1.40 -16.13 11.48
N ASP A 361 1.92 -14.92 11.25
CA ASP A 361 1.90 -13.80 12.21
C ASP A 361 2.43 -14.20 13.61
N VAL A 362 3.38 -15.15 13.64
CA VAL A 362 3.99 -15.66 14.88
C VAL A 362 4.94 -14.62 15.44
N ASP A 363 4.70 -14.23 16.69
CA ASP A 363 5.59 -13.37 17.46
C ASP A 363 6.89 -14.13 17.81
N ILE A 364 7.97 -13.77 17.10
CA ILE A 364 9.27 -14.43 17.21
C ILE A 364 9.92 -14.13 18.56
N ILE A 365 9.67 -12.95 19.15
CA ILE A 365 10.20 -12.57 20.46
C ILE A 365 9.59 -13.46 21.53
N LYS A 366 8.25 -13.59 21.52
CA LYS A 366 7.53 -14.45 22.46
C LYS A 366 7.94 -15.92 22.31
N THR A 367 8.04 -16.41 21.08
CA THR A 367 8.43 -17.80 20.81
C THR A 367 9.86 -18.09 21.28
N SER A 368 10.80 -17.16 21.07
CA SER A 368 12.19 -17.29 21.52
C SER A 368 12.31 -17.32 23.05
N ARG A 369 11.55 -16.49 23.78
CA ARG A 369 11.52 -16.53 25.25
C ARG A 369 11.05 -17.89 25.78
N ASN A 370 9.96 -18.42 25.21
CA ASN A 370 9.43 -19.72 25.62
C ASN A 370 10.44 -20.86 25.39
N TYR A 371 11.18 -20.80 24.27
CA TYR A 371 12.23 -21.75 23.95
C TYR A 371 13.35 -21.74 25.02
N HIS A 372 13.90 -20.58 25.34
CA HIS A 372 15.00 -20.47 26.33
C HIS A 372 14.56 -20.86 27.74
N HIS A 373 13.34 -20.51 28.17
CA HIS A 373 12.78 -20.97 29.45
C HIS A 373 12.65 -22.50 29.51
N SER A 374 12.20 -23.12 28.42
CA SER A 374 12.07 -24.58 28.32
C SER A 374 13.44 -25.26 28.41
N LYS A 375 14.45 -24.70 27.73
CA LYS A 375 15.82 -25.22 27.74
C LYS A 375 16.49 -25.13 29.12
N GLN A 376 16.31 -24.02 29.84
CA GLN A 376 16.82 -23.85 31.21
C GLN A 376 16.17 -24.83 32.21
N SER A 377 14.89 -25.15 32.00
CA SER A 377 14.17 -26.12 32.84
C SER A 377 14.67 -27.56 32.63
N GLN A 378 15.04 -27.90 31.39
CA GLN A 378 15.61 -29.21 31.04
C GLN A 378 17.02 -29.38 31.63
N THR A 379 17.92 -28.40 31.45
CA THR A 379 19.29 -28.46 31.99
C THR A 379 19.31 -28.54 33.52
N SER A 380 18.39 -27.84 34.19
CA SER A 380 18.24 -27.91 35.64
C SER A 380 17.83 -29.32 36.09
N SER A 381 16.90 -29.95 35.37
CA SER A 381 16.43 -31.31 35.67
C SER A 381 17.53 -32.36 35.46
N GLU A 382 18.33 -32.25 34.39
CA GLU A 382 19.45 -33.15 34.12
C GLU A 382 20.56 -33.03 35.17
N SER A 383 20.84 -31.81 35.64
CA SER A 383 21.85 -31.58 36.68
C SER A 383 21.47 -32.21 38.04
N ILE A 384 20.17 -32.24 38.37
CA ILE A 384 19.65 -32.88 39.58
C ILE A 384 19.79 -34.41 39.47
N ILE A 385 19.49 -34.98 38.30
CA ILE A 385 19.61 -36.42 38.06
C ILE A 385 21.08 -36.86 38.19
N GLN A 386 22.01 -36.13 37.57
CA GLN A 386 23.45 -36.46 37.65
C GLN A 386 24.03 -36.34 39.07
N ARG A 387 23.58 -35.38 39.88
CA ARG A 387 23.98 -35.29 41.30
C ARG A 387 23.40 -36.42 42.15
N SER A 388 22.21 -36.91 41.82
CA SER A 388 21.60 -38.05 42.52
C SER A 388 22.26 -39.40 42.20
N SER A 389 22.83 -39.56 41.00
CA SER A 389 23.53 -40.79 40.60
C SER A 389 24.97 -40.88 41.12
N GLY A 390 25.62 -39.75 41.41
CA GLY A 390 27.00 -39.70 41.94
C GLY A 390 27.16 -40.04 43.43
N HIS A 391 26.07 -40.28 44.17
CA HIS A 391 26.12 -40.57 45.61
C HIS A 391 25.94 -42.06 45.98
N LYS A 392 25.93 -42.97 44.99
CA LYS A 392 25.79 -44.42 45.25
C LYS A 392 27.11 -45.22 45.36
N ASP A 393 28.27 -44.61 45.16
CA ASP A 393 29.57 -45.32 45.17
C ASP A 393 30.47 -45.07 46.40
N LEU A 394 29.92 -44.62 47.54
CA LEU A 394 30.70 -44.35 48.77
C LEU A 394 30.27 -45.17 50.00
N ALA A 395 29.59 -46.30 49.80
CA ALA A 395 29.26 -47.23 50.87
C ALA A 395 29.69 -48.67 50.52
N LEU A 396 31.00 -48.87 50.35
CA LEU A 396 31.66 -50.18 50.39
C LEU A 396 33.16 -49.95 50.60
N LEU A 397 33.55 -49.67 51.86
CA LEU A 397 34.85 -49.98 52.44
C LEU A 397 34.73 -49.94 53.97
#